data_AF-A0A653CUV2-F1
#
_entry.id   AF-A0A653CUV2-F1
#
_cell.length_a   1.000
_cell.length_b   1.000
_cell.length_c   1.000
_cell.angle_alpha   90.00
_cell.angle_beta   90.00
_cell.angle_gamma   90.00
#
_symmetry.space_group_name_H-M   'P 1'
#
loop_
_entity.id
_entity.type
_entity.pdbx_description
1 polymer ?
#
loop_
_entity_poly.entity_id
_entity_poly.type
_entity_poly.pdbx_seq_one_letter_code
_entity_poly.pdbx_strand_id
1 'polypeptide(L)'
;MKFILLLLCMFLVTHRISSMTVKQFNATRNWCGILVKISRKLRVCYIHCILNTYNLLNKDLIFDWEGGIKALKGNAPESIAEPGAVTIENCKDAIKTRNDKCIAAMEVAKCLHDDNPANYFLP
;
A
#
# COMPACT_ATOMS: atom_id res chain seq x y z
N MET A 1 -26.11 33.15 6.99
CA MET A 1 -25.94 31.84 7.67
C MET A 1 -25.57 30.68 6.72
N LYS A 2 -26.12 30.58 5.49
CA LYS A 2 -25.76 29.52 4.52
C LYS A 2 -24.29 29.53 4.05
N PHE A 3 -23.67 30.71 3.90
CA PHE A 3 -22.29 30.85 3.44
C PHE A 3 -21.23 30.32 4.44
N ILE A 4 -21.49 30.44 5.75
CA ILE A 4 -20.57 29.95 6.79
C ILE A 4 -20.56 28.41 6.81
N LEU A 5 -21.72 27.78 6.59
CA LEU A 5 -21.84 26.33 6.50
C LEU A 5 -21.14 25.78 5.24
N LEU A 6 -21.23 26.48 4.11
CA LEU A 6 -20.51 26.16 2.87
C LEU A 6 -18.99 26.29 3.01
N LEU A 7 -18.51 27.33 3.70
CA LEU A 7 -17.08 27.51 3.97
C LEU A 7 -16.53 26.46 4.94
N LEU A 8 -17.28 26.08 5.98
CA LEU A 8 -16.93 24.96 6.88
C LEU A 8 -16.87 23.62 6.13
N CYS A 9 -17.80 23.36 5.21
CA CYS A 9 -17.73 22.18 4.34
C CYS A 9 -16.50 22.21 3.43
N MET A 10 -16.12 23.36 2.87
CA MET A 10 -14.91 23.47 2.05
C MET A 10 -13.63 23.31 2.87
N PHE A 11 -13.58 23.81 4.11
CA PHE A 11 -12.44 23.62 5.03
C PHE A 11 -12.28 22.16 5.51
N LEU A 12 -13.39 21.42 5.66
CA LEU A 12 -13.35 19.99 6.02
C LEU A 12 -12.95 19.09 4.83
N VAL A 13 -13.22 19.53 3.60
CA VAL A 13 -12.81 18.80 2.39
C VAL A 13 -11.32 19.01 2.08
N THR A 14 -10.73 20.17 2.42
CA THR A 14 -9.30 20.45 2.18
C THR A 14 -8.34 19.77 3.15
N HIS A 15 -8.80 19.30 4.31
CA HIS A 15 -7.96 18.62 5.32
C HIS A 15 -7.90 17.09 5.17
N ARG A 16 -8.44 16.52 4.09
CA ARG A 16 -8.38 15.08 3.79
C ARG A 16 -7.28 14.71 2.78
N ILE A 17 -6.27 15.55 2.57
CA ILE A 17 -5.07 15.15 1.83
C ILE A 17 -4.04 14.69 2.86
N SER A 18 -4.19 13.47 3.35
CA SER A 18 -3.11 12.81 4.06
C SER A 18 -2.22 12.14 3.03
N SER A 19 -1.27 12.88 2.43
CA SER A 19 -0.07 12.18 1.94
C SER A 19 0.42 11.26 3.07
N MET A 20 0.80 10.02 2.79
CA MET A 20 1.43 9.12 3.76
C MET A 20 2.53 9.94 4.38
N THR A 21 2.31 10.30 5.63
CA THR A 21 3.29 11.11 6.31
C THR A 21 4.55 10.25 6.37
N VAL A 22 5.71 10.88 6.24
CA VAL A 22 7.01 10.19 6.47
C VAL A 22 6.97 9.41 7.79
N LYS A 23 6.16 9.87 8.77
CA LYS A 23 5.85 9.16 10.01
C LYS A 23 5.14 7.83 9.79
N GLN A 24 4.05 7.77 9.01
CA GLN A 24 3.34 6.52 8.71
C GLN A 24 4.23 5.53 7.95
N PHE A 25 4.96 5.99 6.94
CA PHE A 25 5.91 5.15 6.20
C PHE A 25 6.97 4.54 7.13
N ASN A 26 7.59 5.37 7.98
CA ASN A 26 8.59 4.91 8.94
C ASN A 26 7.99 3.99 10.01
N ALA A 27 6.75 4.24 10.43
CA ALA A 27 6.04 3.38 11.37
C ALA A 27 5.80 1.99 10.77
N THR A 28 5.31 1.90 9.53
CA THR A 28 5.11 0.63 8.82
C THR A 28 6.43 -0.13 8.68
N ARG A 29 7.50 0.54 8.22
CA ARG A 29 8.83 -0.05 8.08
C ARG A 29 9.37 -0.59 9.41
N ASN A 30 9.28 0.20 10.48
CA ASN A 30 9.76 -0.20 11.80
C ASN A 30 8.94 -1.36 12.37
N TRP A 31 7.61 -1.27 12.31
CA TRP A 31 6.71 -2.31 12.80
C TRP A 31 6.93 -3.63 12.09
N CYS A 32 6.98 -3.64 10.75
CA CYS A 32 7.21 -4.85 9.98
C CYS A 32 8.62 -5.41 10.18
N GLY A 33 9.62 -4.54 10.34
CA GLY A 33 10.97 -4.97 10.70
C GLY A 33 11.03 -5.66 12.07
N ILE A 34 10.33 -5.14 13.07
CA ILE A 34 10.22 -5.75 14.41
C ILE A 34 9.46 -7.08 14.33
N LEU A 35 8.32 -7.12 13.62
CA LEU A 35 7.48 -8.31 13.53
C LEU A 35 8.20 -9.49 12.86
N VAL A 36 8.98 -9.23 11.81
CA VAL A 36 9.80 -10.26 11.15
C VAL A 36 10.88 -10.79 12.11
N LYS A 37 11.52 -9.90 12.89
CA LYS A 37 12.52 -10.29 13.90
C LYS A 37 11.92 -11.14 15.03
N ILE A 38 10.76 -10.75 15.58
CA ILE A 38 10.10 -11.48 16.68
C ILE A 38 9.61 -12.85 16.21
N SER A 39 8.98 -12.92 15.04
CA SER A 39 8.38 -14.15 14.52
C SER A 39 9.39 -15.15 13.93
N ARG A 40 10.69 -14.81 13.90
CA ARG A 40 11.77 -15.56 13.21
C ARG A 40 11.40 -15.97 11.78
N LYS A 41 10.59 -15.15 11.10
CA LYS A 41 10.18 -15.42 9.72
C LYS A 41 11.26 -14.99 8.75
N LEU A 42 11.31 -15.64 7.59
CA LEU A 42 12.22 -15.28 6.51
C LEU A 42 11.98 -13.81 6.09
N ARG A 43 13.04 -13.09 5.70
CA ARG A 43 12.95 -11.67 5.28
C ARG A 43 11.89 -11.42 4.19
N VAL A 44 11.58 -12.43 3.37
CA VAL A 44 10.50 -12.39 2.38
C VAL A 44 9.12 -12.08 2.97
N CYS A 45 8.89 -12.39 4.26
CA CYS A 45 7.64 -12.10 4.95
C CYS A 45 7.47 -10.62 5.34
N TYR A 46 8.50 -9.79 5.15
CA TYR A 46 8.41 -8.35 5.38
C TYR A 46 7.38 -7.70 4.45
N ILE A 47 7.37 -8.06 3.16
CA ILE A 47 6.39 -7.56 2.20
C ILE A 47 4.97 -8.00 2.57
N HIS A 48 4.80 -9.25 3.00
CA HIS A 48 3.50 -9.71 3.50
C HIS A 48 3.00 -8.86 4.66
N CYS A 49 3.89 -8.46 5.59
CA CYS A 49 3.51 -7.55 6.67
C CYS A 49 3.01 -6.20 6.12
N ILE A 50 3.73 -5.60 5.17
CA ILE A 50 3.34 -4.33 4.55
C ILE A 50 1.95 -4.46 3.90
N LEU A 51 1.78 -5.42 2.99
CA LEU A 51 0.51 -5.59 2.29
C LEU A 51 -0.65 -5.88 3.25
N ASN A 52 -0.41 -6.66 4.30
CA ASN A 52 -1.42 -6.95 5.31
C ASN A 52 -1.74 -5.73 6.21
N THR A 53 -0.79 -4.82 6.47
CA THR A 53 -1.07 -3.56 7.19
C THR A 53 -2.10 -2.71 6.45
N TYR A 54 -2.12 -2.77 5.12
CA TYR A 54 -3.11 -2.07 4.29
C TYR A 54 -4.28 -2.97 3.87
N ASN A 55 -4.40 -4.18 4.42
CA ASN A 55 -5.42 -5.19 4.08
C ASN A 55 -5.47 -5.57 2.59
N LEU A 56 -4.32 -5.57 1.91
CA LEU A 56 -4.23 -5.80 0.47
C LEU A 56 -4.16 -7.28 0.07
N LEU A 57 -4.00 -8.18 1.04
CA LEU A 57 -4.06 -9.63 0.81
C LEU A 57 -5.17 -10.21 1.68
N ASN A 58 -6.16 -10.84 1.05
CA ASN A 58 -7.21 -11.53 1.78
C ASN A 58 -6.75 -12.94 2.22
N LYS A 59 -7.63 -13.65 2.93
CA LYS A 59 -7.34 -15.00 3.46
C LYS A 59 -7.07 -16.04 2.36
N ASP A 60 -7.61 -15.83 1.17
CA ASP A 60 -7.44 -16.71 0.01
C ASP A 60 -6.23 -16.31 -0.86
N LEU A 61 -5.41 -15.39 -0.35
CA LEU A 61 -4.24 -14.82 -1.03
C LEU A 61 -4.61 -14.23 -2.40
N ILE A 62 -5.69 -13.45 -2.42
CA ILE A 62 -6.05 -12.59 -3.54
C ILE A 62 -5.58 -11.17 -3.20
N PHE A 63 -4.95 -10.53 -4.18
CA PHE A 63 -4.50 -9.14 -4.09
C PHE A 63 -5.69 -8.19 -4.34
N ASP A 64 -6.05 -7.40 -3.32
CA ASP A 64 -7.02 -6.33 -3.43
C ASP A 64 -6.37 -5.11 -4.11
N TRP A 65 -6.28 -5.18 -5.44
CA TRP A 65 -5.64 -4.14 -6.25
C TRP A 65 -6.44 -2.83 -6.24
N GLU A 66 -7.78 -2.88 -6.20
CA GLU A 66 -8.64 -1.69 -6.09
C GLU A 66 -8.43 -0.99 -4.74
N GLY A 67 -8.41 -1.77 -3.65
CA GLY A 67 -8.02 -1.30 -2.33
C GLY A 67 -6.60 -0.74 -2.31
N GLY A 68 -5.69 -1.36 -3.06
CA GLY A 68 -4.31 -0.90 -3.26
C GLY A 68 -4.23 0.47 -3.92
N ILE A 69 -4.95 0.69 -5.03
CA ILE A 69 -5.03 1.99 -5.71
C ILE A 69 -5.62 3.04 -4.77
N LYS A 70 -6.71 2.72 -4.07
CA LYS A 70 -7.35 3.62 -3.12
C LYS A 70 -6.40 3.98 -1.97
N ALA A 71 -5.71 2.99 -1.41
CA ALA A 71 -4.72 3.20 -0.37
C ALA A 71 -3.59 4.08 -0.88
N LEU A 72 -3.05 3.83 -2.07
CA LEU A 72 -1.98 4.61 -2.66
C LEU A 72 -2.40 6.06 -2.91
N LYS A 73 -3.53 6.30 -3.60
CA LYS A 73 -4.05 7.67 -3.85
C LYS A 73 -4.39 8.41 -2.55
N GLY A 74 -4.89 7.69 -1.55
CA GLY A 74 -5.20 8.26 -0.24
C GLY A 74 -3.98 8.52 0.64
N ASN A 75 -2.80 8.04 0.26
CA ASN A 75 -1.59 8.05 1.06
C ASN A 75 -0.32 8.42 0.25
N ALA A 76 -0.38 8.91 -0.97
CA ALA A 76 0.83 9.28 -1.71
C ALA A 76 0.61 10.60 -2.46
N PRO A 77 1.67 11.41 -2.65
CA PRO A 77 1.59 12.53 -3.57
C PRO A 77 1.26 12.01 -4.98
N GLU A 78 0.60 12.84 -5.77
CA GLU A 78 0.15 12.49 -7.13
C GLU A 78 1.28 11.96 -8.01
N SER A 79 2.49 12.51 -7.86
CA SER A 79 3.71 12.08 -8.57
C SER A 79 4.11 10.62 -8.32
N ILE A 80 3.66 10.01 -7.23
CA ILE A 80 3.84 8.58 -6.92
C ILE A 80 2.54 7.82 -7.18
N ALA A 81 1.40 8.42 -6.81
CA ALA A 81 0.12 7.75 -6.81
C ALA A 81 -0.39 7.39 -8.21
N GLU A 82 -0.22 8.27 -9.20
CA GLU A 82 -0.65 8.01 -10.57
C GLU A 82 0.15 6.90 -11.25
N PRO A 83 1.50 6.96 -11.35
CA PRO A 83 2.26 5.86 -11.93
C PRO A 83 2.10 4.56 -11.13
N GLY A 84 2.03 4.64 -9.79
CA GLY A 84 1.84 3.46 -8.96
C GLY A 84 0.45 2.82 -9.09
N ALA A 85 -0.61 3.60 -9.38
CA ALA A 85 -1.95 3.04 -9.61
C ALA A 85 -2.00 2.19 -10.88
N VAL A 86 -1.37 2.64 -11.96
CA VAL A 86 -1.24 1.86 -13.21
C VAL A 86 -0.50 0.56 -12.95
N THR A 87 0.63 0.64 -12.23
CA THR A 87 1.42 -0.55 -11.87
C THR A 87 0.63 -1.52 -10.97
N ILE A 88 -0.16 -1.03 -10.01
CA ILE A 88 -1.02 -1.89 -9.18
C ILE A 88 -2.05 -2.63 -10.04
N GLU A 89 -2.69 -1.95 -10.99
CA GLU A 89 -3.66 -2.55 -11.90
C GLU A 89 -3.02 -3.63 -12.79
N ASN A 90 -1.85 -3.35 -13.38
CA ASN A 90 -1.09 -4.32 -14.17
C ASN A 90 -0.71 -5.57 -13.37
N CYS A 91 -0.55 -5.44 -12.05
CA CYS A 91 -0.16 -6.51 -11.14
C CYS A 91 -1.33 -7.19 -10.40
N LYS A 92 -2.58 -6.93 -10.79
CA LYS A 92 -3.77 -7.51 -10.14
C LYS A 92 -3.74 -9.05 -10.03
N ASP A 93 -3.16 -9.72 -11.02
CA ASP A 93 -3.08 -11.18 -11.12
C ASP A 93 -1.67 -11.73 -10.79
N ALA A 94 -0.83 -10.96 -10.09
CA ALA A 94 0.56 -11.32 -9.83
C ALA A 94 0.75 -12.59 -8.99
N ILE A 95 -0.22 -12.93 -8.14
CA ILE A 95 -0.11 -14.06 -7.21
C ILE A 95 -0.32 -15.39 -7.94
N LYS A 96 0.72 -16.23 -7.89
CA LYS A 96 0.76 -17.59 -8.41
C LYS A 96 0.80 -18.62 -7.28
N THR A 97 1.39 -18.25 -6.15
CA THR A 97 1.56 -19.13 -4.99
C THR A 97 0.49 -18.88 -3.94
N ARG A 98 -0.38 -19.87 -3.67
CA ARG A 98 -1.50 -19.75 -2.70
C ARG A 98 -1.35 -20.56 -1.40
N ASN A 99 -0.23 -21.22 -1.20
CA ASN A 99 0.07 -21.99 0.02
C ASN A 99 1.13 -21.32 0.92
N ASP A 100 1.78 -20.25 0.45
CA ASP A 100 2.71 -19.45 1.21
C ASP A 100 2.42 -17.96 1.02
N LYS A 101 1.90 -17.33 2.07
CA LYS A 101 1.52 -15.91 2.07
C LYS A 101 2.71 -14.95 1.90
N CYS A 102 3.91 -15.37 2.30
CA CYS A 102 5.09 -14.54 2.14
C CYS A 102 5.59 -14.59 0.70
N ILE A 103 5.53 -15.75 0.05
CA ILE A 103 5.82 -15.87 -1.38
C ILE A 103 4.75 -15.13 -2.20
N ALA A 104 3.46 -15.29 -1.89
CA ALA A 104 2.38 -14.56 -2.55
C ALA A 104 2.61 -13.03 -2.50
N ALA A 105 2.96 -12.51 -1.34
CA ALA A 105 3.27 -11.09 -1.17
C ALA A 105 4.50 -10.65 -1.98
N MET A 106 5.55 -11.48 -2.02
CA MET A 106 6.73 -11.20 -2.83
C MET A 106 6.44 -11.23 -4.34
N GLU A 107 5.53 -12.06 -4.81
CA GLU A 107 5.11 -12.07 -6.22
C GLU A 107 4.46 -10.75 -6.62
N VAL A 108 3.61 -10.19 -5.74
CA VAL A 108 3.04 -8.85 -5.90
C VAL A 108 4.15 -7.80 -5.94
N ALA A 109 5.02 -7.74 -4.92
CA ALA A 109 6.09 -6.75 -4.88
C ALA A 109 7.06 -6.84 -6.07
N LYS A 110 7.38 -8.07 -6.50
CA LYS A 110 8.20 -8.30 -7.69
C LYS A 110 7.51 -7.77 -8.94
N CYS A 111 6.22 -8.04 -9.12
CA CYS A 111 5.47 -7.49 -10.24
C CYS A 111 5.49 -5.95 -10.23
N LEU A 112 5.23 -5.33 -9.08
CA LEU A 112 5.23 -3.87 -8.95
C LEU A 112 6.60 -3.27 -9.31
N HIS A 113 7.68 -3.90 -8.87
CA HIS A 113 9.03 -3.48 -9.19
C HIS A 113 9.37 -3.69 -10.67
N ASP A 114 9.00 -4.83 -11.25
CA ASP A 114 9.34 -5.18 -12.63
C ASP A 114 8.54 -4.34 -13.65
N ASP A 115 7.29 -3.99 -13.33
CA ASP A 115 6.43 -3.14 -14.18
C ASP A 115 6.94 -1.69 -14.22
N ASN A 116 7.32 -1.11 -13.07
CA ASN A 116 7.79 0.27 -13.00
C ASN A 116 8.85 0.50 -11.91
N PRO A 117 10.12 0.09 -12.14
CA PRO A 117 11.17 0.17 -11.14
C PRO A 117 11.51 1.62 -10.75
N ALA A 118 11.33 2.58 -11.68
CA ALA A 118 11.60 3.99 -11.45
C ALA A 118 10.63 4.63 -10.44
N ASN A 119 9.42 4.07 -10.30
CA ASN A 119 8.37 4.59 -9.41
C ASN A 119 7.97 3.57 -8.34
N TYR A 120 8.85 2.62 -8.01
CA TYR A 120 8.59 1.64 -6.96
C TYR A 120 8.40 2.31 -5.59
N PHE A 121 7.33 1.93 -4.87
CA PHE A 121 6.84 2.70 -3.72
C PHE A 121 6.70 1.90 -2.41
N LEU A 122 6.95 0.58 -2.42
CA LEU A 122 6.89 -0.20 -1.17
C LEU A 122 8.13 0.08 -0.27
N PRO A 123 7.95 0.18 1.07
CA PRO A 123 9.03 0.43 2.04
C PRO A 123 10.07 -0.68 2.19
#